data_AF-A0A353NEJ1-F1
#
_entry.id   AF-A0A353NEJ1-F1
#
_cell.length_a   1.000
_cell.length_b   1.000
_cell.length_c   1.000
_cell.angle_alpha   90.00
_cell.angle_beta   90.00
_cell.angle_gamma   90.00
#
_symmetry.space_group_name_H-M   'P 1'
#
loop_
_entity.id
_entity.type
_entity.pdbx_description
1 polymer ?
#
loop_
_entity_poly.entity_id
_entity_poly.type
_entity_poly.pdbx_seq_one_letter_code
_entity_poly.pdbx_strand_id
1 'polypeptide(L)'
;MATVSFRIDSKLAEQAEREARIENRSKAKQLEYWAKLGRAISSKLNLADAIAVTQGVKEIRLEFPQPLQSNPMNTDDIFNDLESDRKKGTLSQKVTSARIYYEASLCREGYLDKVDSVTGKRETGQFEDGEFRPLR
;
A
#
# COMPACT_ATOMS: atom_id res chain seq x y z
N MET A 1 34.48 11.48 15.31
CA MET A 1 34.20 10.06 15.00
C MET A 1 35.10 9.21 15.88
N ALA A 2 34.56 8.20 16.56
CA ALA A 2 35.38 7.23 17.28
C ALA A 2 36.15 6.38 16.25
N THR A 3 37.47 6.26 16.40
CA THR A 3 38.31 5.43 15.56
C THR A 3 38.53 4.08 16.22
N VAL A 4 38.47 3.00 15.43
CA VAL A 4 38.71 1.63 15.90
C VAL A 4 39.89 1.06 15.12
N SER A 5 40.88 0.53 15.83
CA SER A 5 42.02 -0.17 15.23
C SER A 5 41.74 -1.67 15.17
N PHE A 6 41.92 -2.29 14.01
CA PHE A 6 41.76 -3.73 13.83
C PHE A 6 42.75 -4.25 12.79
N ARG A 7 43.14 -5.53 12.92
CA ARG A 7 44.05 -6.19 11.99
C ARG A 7 43.27 -6.77 10.83
N ILE A 8 43.78 -6.58 9.62
CA ILE A 8 43.25 -7.14 8.39
C ILE A 8 44.39 -7.71 7.55
N ASP A 9 44.03 -8.61 6.64
CA ASP A 9 44.93 -9.09 5.62
C ASP A 9 45.48 -7.93 4.76
N SER A 10 46.78 -7.96 4.48
CA SER A 10 47.45 -6.89 3.74
C SER A 10 46.95 -6.80 2.29
N LYS A 11 46.67 -7.93 1.64
CA LYS A 11 46.14 -7.95 0.27
C LYS A 11 44.75 -7.35 0.22
N LEU A 12 43.90 -7.64 1.22
CA LEU A 12 42.58 -7.02 1.33
C LEU A 12 42.70 -5.50 1.50
N ALA A 13 43.64 -5.02 2.31
CA ALA A 13 43.88 -3.59 2.50
C ALA A 13 44.34 -2.91 1.21
N GLU A 14 45.24 -3.54 0.45
CA GLU A 14 45.72 -3.04 -0.84
C GLU A 14 44.62 -3.05 -1.91
N GLN A 15 43.78 -4.09 -1.95
CA GLN A 15 42.61 -4.14 -2.83
C GLN A 15 41.65 -2.98 -2.52
N ALA A 16 41.36 -2.77 -1.24
CA ALA A 16 40.50 -1.66 -0.81
C ALA A 16 41.09 -0.32 -1.22
N GLU A 17 42.40 -0.12 -1.14
CA GLU A 17 43.04 1.12 -1.56
C GLU A 17 42.91 1.36 -3.08
N ARG A 18 43.10 0.32 -3.89
CA ARG A 18 42.95 0.44 -5.36
C ARG A 18 41.52 0.81 -5.74
N GLU A 19 40.53 0.13 -5.18
CA GLU A 19 39.12 0.38 -5.49
C GLU A 19 38.65 1.73 -4.93
N ALA A 20 39.14 2.11 -3.75
CA ALA A 20 38.84 3.40 -3.15
C ALA A 20 39.26 4.58 -4.05
N ARG A 21 40.40 4.47 -4.76
CA ARG A 21 40.86 5.51 -5.71
C ARG A 21 39.92 5.65 -6.89
N ILE A 22 39.36 4.56 -7.39
CA ILE A 22 38.39 4.55 -8.50
C ILE A 22 37.08 5.18 -8.05
N GLU A 23 36.61 4.81 -6.85
CA GLU A 23 35.32 5.21 -6.30
C GLU A 23 35.33 6.57 -5.57
N ASN A 24 36.46 7.29 -5.58
CA ASN A 24 36.68 8.52 -4.82
C ASN A 24 36.35 8.40 -3.32
N ARG A 25 36.79 7.30 -2.70
CA ARG A 25 36.63 6.99 -1.27
C ARG A 25 37.99 6.89 -0.60
N SER A 26 38.01 6.96 0.74
CA SER A 26 39.20 6.56 1.50
C SER A 26 39.27 5.04 1.64
N LYS A 27 40.45 4.48 1.88
CA LYS A 27 40.63 3.04 2.15
C LYS A 27 39.69 2.52 3.24
N ALA A 28 39.58 3.26 4.34
CA ALA A 28 38.68 2.90 5.44
C ALA A 28 37.21 2.92 5.01
N LYS A 29 36.80 3.93 4.23
CA LYS A 29 35.42 4.04 3.72
C LYS A 29 35.09 2.93 2.72
N GLN A 30 36.06 2.47 1.93
CA GLN A 30 35.88 1.33 1.04
C GLN A 30 35.68 0.01 1.80
N LEU A 31 36.50 -0.23 2.84
CA LEU A 31 36.32 -1.40 3.72
C LEU A 31 34.96 -1.36 4.44
N GLU A 32 34.55 -0.20 4.93
CA GLU A 32 33.24 -0.02 5.55
C GLU A 32 32.10 -0.28 4.56
N TYR A 33 32.26 0.15 3.30
CA TYR A 33 31.29 -0.11 2.24
C TYR A 33 31.12 -1.61 1.98
N TRP A 34 32.23 -2.35 1.77
CA TRP A 34 32.17 -3.80 1.59
C TRP A 34 31.59 -4.52 2.81
N ALA A 35 31.94 -4.08 4.03
CA ALA A 35 31.39 -4.64 5.26
C ALA A 35 29.88 -4.41 5.39
N LYS A 36 29.38 -3.21 5.03
CA LYS A 36 27.95 -2.90 5.03
C LYS A 36 27.20 -3.72 4.00
N LEU A 37 27.74 -3.86 2.79
CA LEU A 37 27.15 -4.68 1.73
C LEU A 37 27.08 -6.15 2.16
N GLY A 38 28.21 -6.71 2.63
CA GLY A 38 28.27 -8.08 3.14
C GLY A 38 27.30 -8.34 4.29
N ARG A 39 27.18 -7.40 5.23
CA ARG A 39 26.20 -7.50 6.34
C ARG A 39 24.75 -7.44 5.85
N ALA A 40 24.44 -6.65 4.83
CA ALA A 40 23.09 -6.54 4.31
C ALA A 40 22.61 -7.85 3.64
N ILE A 41 23.52 -8.54 2.95
CA ILE A 41 23.19 -9.75 2.18
C ILE A 41 23.47 -11.06 2.93
N SER A 42 24.14 -11.04 4.09
CA SER A 42 24.56 -12.25 4.80
C SER A 42 23.42 -13.15 5.30
N SER A 43 22.20 -12.61 5.37
CA SER A 43 20.99 -13.40 5.67
C SER A 43 20.51 -14.25 4.50
N LYS A 44 21.01 -14.00 3.28
CA LYS A 44 20.59 -14.64 2.03
C LYS A 44 21.72 -15.40 1.33
N LEU A 45 22.96 -14.96 1.53
CA LEU A 45 24.15 -15.53 0.89
C LEU A 45 25.22 -15.84 1.94
N ASN A 46 25.91 -16.96 1.79
CA ASN A 46 27.08 -17.31 2.59
C ASN A 46 28.39 -17.20 1.77
N LEU A 47 29.53 -17.45 2.42
CA LEU A 47 30.84 -17.35 1.77
C LEU A 47 31.03 -18.37 0.63
N ALA A 48 30.48 -19.58 0.77
CA ALA A 48 30.56 -20.59 -0.28
C ALA A 48 29.77 -20.18 -1.51
N ASP A 49 28.60 -19.55 -1.33
CA ASP A 49 27.82 -18.97 -2.43
C ASP A 49 28.61 -17.86 -3.14
N ALA A 50 29.25 -16.97 -2.39
CA ALA A 50 30.08 -15.91 -2.96
C ALA A 50 31.24 -16.46 -3.80
N ILE A 51 31.91 -17.53 -3.33
CA ILE A 51 32.97 -18.22 -4.09
C ILE A 51 32.41 -18.89 -5.34
N ALA A 52 31.27 -19.56 -5.25
CA ALA A 52 30.65 -20.19 -6.40
C ALA A 52 30.27 -19.16 -7.48
N VAL A 53 29.85 -17.95 -7.08
CA VAL A 53 29.59 -16.84 -8.00
C VAL A 53 30.88 -16.34 -8.66
N THR A 54 31.97 -16.16 -7.92
CA THR A 54 33.25 -15.72 -8.52
C THR A 54 33.87 -16.77 -9.45
N GLN A 55 33.55 -18.04 -9.25
CA GLN A 55 33.95 -19.15 -10.13
C GLN A 55 33.01 -19.35 -11.35
N GLY A 56 31.93 -18.58 -11.45
CA GLY A 56 30.94 -18.73 -12.52
C GLY A 56 30.05 -19.97 -12.40
N VAL A 57 30.06 -20.63 -11.24
CA VAL A 57 29.24 -21.82 -10.95
C VAL A 57 27.81 -21.41 -10.52
N LYS A 58 27.66 -20.22 -9.94
CA LYS A 58 26.37 -19.61 -9.58
C LYS A 58 26.25 -18.20 -10.15
N GLU A 59 25.02 -17.73 -10.31
CA GLU A 59 24.68 -16.38 -10.73
C GLU A 59 23.79 -15.71 -9.67
N ILE A 60 23.97 -14.40 -9.46
CA ILE A 60 23.07 -13.60 -8.59
C ILE A 60 22.05 -12.89 -9.47
N ARG A 61 20.77 -13.19 -9.24
CA ARG A 61 19.65 -12.49 -9.88
C ARG A 61 18.90 -11.66 -8.86
N LEU A 62 18.67 -10.38 -9.17
CA LEU A 62 17.89 -9.47 -8.35
C LEU A 62 16.48 -9.40 -8.91
N GLU A 63 15.51 -9.84 -8.13
CA GLU A 63 14.10 -9.83 -8.48
C GLU A 63 13.33 -8.98 -7.48
N PHE A 64 12.33 -8.24 -7.96
CA PHE A 64 11.37 -7.59 -7.07
C PHE A 64 10.38 -8.67 -6.59
N PRO A 65 10.17 -8.84 -5.27
CA PRO A 65 9.36 -9.94 -4.73
C PRO A 65 7.89 -9.93 -5.17
N GLN A 66 7.42 -8.87 -5.82
CA GLN A 66 6.21 -8.78 -6.64
C GLN A 66 6.28 -7.41 -7.34
N PRO A 67 5.62 -7.22 -8.50
CA PRO A 67 5.51 -5.89 -9.07
C PRO A 67 4.81 -4.98 -8.05
N LEU A 68 5.36 -3.79 -7.81
CA LEU A 68 4.71 -2.66 -7.12
C LEU A 68 3.48 -2.14 -7.89
N GLN A 69 2.92 -2.92 -8.82
CA GLN A 69 1.70 -2.60 -9.51
C GLN A 69 0.56 -3.03 -8.60
N SER A 70 -0.12 -2.04 -8.02
CA SER A 70 -1.51 -2.20 -7.62
C SER A 70 -2.22 -2.97 -8.72
N ASN A 71 -2.83 -4.12 -8.41
CA ASN A 71 -3.71 -4.79 -9.38
C ASN A 71 -4.65 -3.71 -9.96
N PRO A 72 -4.70 -3.52 -11.29
CA PRO A 72 -5.63 -2.56 -11.87
C PRO A 72 -7.02 -3.00 -11.44
N MET A 73 -7.65 -2.24 -10.55
CA MET A 73 -9.02 -2.54 -10.15
C MET A 73 -9.89 -2.26 -11.35
N ASN A 74 -10.64 -3.27 -11.77
CA ASN A 74 -11.62 -3.11 -12.82
C ASN A 74 -12.77 -2.25 -12.29
N THR A 75 -12.96 -1.09 -12.91
CA THR A 75 -14.02 -0.15 -12.56
C THR A 75 -15.41 -0.78 -12.64
N ASP A 76 -15.64 -1.68 -13.61
CA ASP A 76 -16.92 -2.36 -13.77
C ASP A 76 -17.23 -3.27 -12.58
N ASP A 77 -16.22 -3.95 -12.04
CA ASP A 77 -16.38 -4.83 -10.87
C ASP A 77 -16.78 -4.01 -9.63
N ILE A 78 -16.18 -2.83 -9.44
CA ILE A 78 -16.52 -1.91 -8.34
C ILE A 78 -17.97 -1.43 -8.46
N PHE A 79 -18.39 -1.02 -9.67
CA PHE A 79 -19.76 -0.54 -9.87
C PHE A 79 -20.79 -1.67 -9.78
N ASN A 80 -20.45 -2.88 -10.23
CA ASN A 80 -21.31 -4.06 -10.09
C ASN A 80 -21.51 -4.45 -8.62
N ASP A 81 -20.44 -4.39 -7.81
CA ASP A 81 -20.53 -4.65 -6.37
C ASP A 81 -21.40 -3.60 -5.67
N LEU A 82 -21.22 -2.31 -6.01
CA LEU A 82 -22.04 -1.22 -5.49
C LEU A 82 -23.52 -1.39 -5.86
N GLU A 83 -23.80 -1.78 -7.10
CA GLU A 83 -25.17 -2.00 -7.59
C GLU A 83 -25.81 -3.24 -6.94
N SER A 84 -25.02 -4.29 -6.68
CA SER A 84 -25.46 -5.44 -5.89
C SER A 84 -25.84 -5.03 -4.46
N ASP A 85 -25.02 -4.23 -3.78
CA ASP A 85 -25.30 -3.73 -2.43
C ASP A 85 -26.53 -2.80 -2.40
N ARG A 86 -26.73 -2.00 -3.46
CA ARG A 86 -27.96 -1.20 -3.65
C ARG A 86 -29.20 -2.08 -3.76
N LYS A 87 -29.19 -3.10 -4.64
CA LYS A 87 -30.32 -4.01 -4.85
C LYS A 87 -30.64 -4.85 -3.62
N LYS A 88 -29.63 -5.21 -2.82
CA LYS A 88 -29.80 -5.96 -1.56
C LYS A 88 -30.23 -5.07 -0.39
N GLY A 89 -30.29 -3.75 -0.56
CA GLY A 89 -30.64 -2.79 0.50
C GLY A 89 -29.55 -2.63 1.57
N THR A 90 -28.41 -3.30 1.43
CA THR A 90 -27.28 -3.22 2.37
C THR A 90 -26.54 -1.89 2.23
N LEU A 91 -26.59 -1.26 1.05
CA LEU A 91 -26.00 0.05 0.83
C LEU A 91 -26.68 1.12 1.70
N SER A 92 -28.02 1.18 1.71
CA SER A 92 -28.77 2.19 2.46
C SER A 92 -28.49 2.12 3.97
N GLN A 93 -28.25 0.92 4.51
CA GLN A 93 -27.87 0.71 5.91
C GLN A 93 -26.46 1.24 6.25
N LYS A 94 -25.54 1.23 5.28
CA LYS A 94 -24.15 1.67 5.48
C LYS A 94 -23.95 3.16 5.22
N VAL A 95 -24.78 3.79 4.38
CA VAL A 95 -24.62 5.19 3.93
C VAL A 95 -25.04 6.20 5.01
N THR A 96 -25.99 5.87 5.89
CA THR A 96 -26.40 6.75 6.98
C THR A 96 -26.80 5.97 8.22
N SER A 97 -26.34 6.42 9.39
CA SER A 97 -26.81 5.95 10.69
C SER A 97 -27.93 6.83 11.26
N ALA A 98 -28.46 7.77 10.47
CA ALA A 98 -29.49 8.68 10.91
C ALA A 98 -30.81 7.94 11.16
N ARG A 99 -31.48 8.29 12.26
CA ARG A 99 -32.80 7.74 12.59
C ARG A 99 -33.87 8.15 11.59
N ILE A 100 -33.80 9.40 11.13
CA ILE A 100 -34.69 9.95 10.10
C ILE A 100 -33.83 10.24 8.88
N TYR A 101 -34.24 9.72 7.73
CA TYR A 101 -33.63 10.04 6.44
C TYR A 101 -34.72 10.33 5.41
N TYR A 102 -34.32 10.97 4.31
CA TYR A 102 -35.21 11.33 3.21
C TYR A 102 -34.72 10.63 1.95
N GLU A 103 -35.64 10.00 1.24
CA GLU A 103 -35.38 9.35 -0.05
C GLU A 103 -36.41 9.78 -1.09
N ALA A 104 -36.12 9.51 -2.37
CA ALA A 104 -37.10 9.78 -3.44
C ALA A 104 -38.38 8.99 -3.16
N SER A 105 -39.54 9.64 -3.27
CA SER A 105 -40.81 8.99 -2.95
C SER A 105 -41.11 7.85 -3.90
N LEU A 106 -41.48 6.70 -3.32
CA LEU A 106 -41.87 5.51 -4.09
C LEU A 106 -43.27 5.65 -4.71
N CYS A 107 -44.12 6.49 -4.10
CA CYS A 107 -45.52 6.62 -4.48
C CYS A 107 -45.80 7.82 -5.38
N ARG A 108 -44.93 8.84 -5.40
CA ARG A 108 -45.18 10.08 -6.15
C ARG A 108 -43.88 10.73 -6.63
N GLU A 109 -43.68 10.72 -7.95
CA GLU A 109 -42.52 11.38 -8.57
C GLU A 109 -42.46 12.86 -8.21
N GLY A 110 -41.24 13.37 -8.00
CA GLY A 110 -40.99 14.76 -7.62
C GLY A 110 -41.09 15.06 -6.11
N TYR A 111 -41.51 14.10 -5.29
CA TYR A 111 -41.60 14.23 -3.83
C TYR A 111 -40.55 13.36 -3.10
N LEU A 112 -40.40 13.60 -1.80
CA LEU A 112 -39.53 12.83 -0.90
C LEU A 112 -40.36 12.04 0.11
N ASP A 113 -39.92 10.84 0.45
CA ASP A 113 -40.41 10.10 1.60
C ASP A 113 -39.50 10.38 2.80
N LYS A 114 -40.07 10.85 3.90
CA LYS A 114 -39.44 10.90 5.22
C LYS A 114 -39.58 9.53 5.86
N VAL A 115 -38.46 8.85 6.12
CA VAL A 115 -38.45 7.48 6.63
C VAL A 115 -37.79 7.43 8.01
N ASP A 116 -38.46 6.78 8.96
CA ASP A 116 -37.86 6.41 10.25
C ASP A 116 -37.22 5.01 10.13
N SER A 117 -35.89 4.94 10.28
CA SER A 117 -35.11 3.72 10.07
C SER A 117 -35.33 2.63 11.11
N VAL A 118 -35.98 2.94 12.24
CA VAL A 118 -36.31 1.98 13.31
C VAL A 118 -37.70 1.40 13.12
N THR A 119 -38.68 2.24 12.77
CA THR A 119 -40.10 1.85 12.67
C THR A 119 -40.53 1.51 11.25
N GLY A 120 -39.77 1.92 10.23
CA GLY A 120 -40.12 1.77 8.83
C GLY A 120 -41.31 2.63 8.37
N LYS A 121 -41.79 3.54 9.22
CA LYS A 121 -42.88 4.46 8.87
C LYS A 121 -42.38 5.49 7.85
N ARG A 122 -43.23 5.76 6.86
CA ARG A 122 -42.94 6.63 5.71
C ARG A 122 -44.00 7.72 5.61
N GLU A 123 -43.59 8.93 5.32
CA GLU A 123 -44.47 10.07 5.08
C GLU A 123 -43.98 10.84 3.85
N THR A 124 -44.78 10.90 2.79
CA THR A 124 -44.43 11.59 1.55
C THR A 124 -44.66 13.09 1.68
N GLY A 125 -43.75 13.92 1.17
CA GLY A 125 -43.80 15.37 1.28
C GLY A 125 -42.71 16.07 0.48
N GLN A 126 -42.54 17.37 0.73
CA GLN A 126 -41.50 18.19 0.12
C GLN A 126 -40.94 19.19 1.14
N PHE A 127 -39.77 19.75 0.87
CA PHE A 127 -39.24 20.83 1.69
C PHE A 127 -39.75 22.18 1.17
N GLU A 128 -40.39 22.96 2.04
CA GLU A 128 -40.80 24.34 1.79
C GLU A 128 -40.19 25.21 2.89
N ASP A 129 -39.45 26.27 2.50
CA ASP A 129 -38.79 27.19 3.43
C ASP A 129 -37.86 26.51 4.47
N GLY A 130 -37.29 25.35 4.11
CA GLY A 130 -36.41 24.57 4.98
C GLY A 130 -37.12 23.61 5.95
N GLU A 131 -38.45 23.56 5.92
CA GLU A 131 -39.26 22.62 6.70
C GLU A 131 -39.87 21.53 5.82
N PHE A 132 -39.83 20.28 6.28
CA PHE A 132 -40.48 19.18 5.57
C PHE A 132 -42.00 19.27 5.78
N ARG A 133 -42.74 19.50 4.69
CA ARG A 133 -44.20 19.55 4.67
C ARG A 133 -44.76 18.27 4.07
N PRO A 134 -45.52 17.48 4.85
CA PRO A 134 -46.14 16.27 4.34
C PRO A 134 -47.25 16.61 3.35
N LEU A 135 -47.33 15.80 2.31
CA LEU A 135 -48.37 15.87 1.30
C LEU A 135 -49.65 15.29 1.91
N ARG A 136 -50.66 16.13 2.11
CA ARG A 136 -52.00 15.68 2.53
C ARG A 136 -52.73 14.96 1.41
#